data_AF-A0A3B9UPR6-F1
#
_entry.id   AF-A0A3B9UPR6-F1
#
_cell.length_a   1.000
_cell.length_b   1.000
_cell.length_c   1.000
_cell.angle_alpha   90.00
_cell.angle_beta   90.00
_cell.angle_gamma   90.00
#
_symmetry.space_group_name_H-M   'P 1'
#
loop_
_entity.id
_entity.type
_entity.pdbx_description
1 polymer ?
#
loop_
_entity_poly.entity_id
_entity_poly.type
_entity_poly.pdbx_seq_one_letter_code
_entity_poly.pdbx_strand_id
1 'polypeptide(L)' 'SATIISDTSLAGDGLSTSTFALGREKGLEFINSLENIEAIFITKDNEVYLTNGLKNNFKLTNDNYKLVE' A
#
# COMPACT_ATOMS: atom_id res chain seq x y z
N SER A 1 6.39 6.46 -0.28
CA SER A 1 5.51 6.35 -1.46
C SER A 1 4.24 5.60 -1.10
N ALA A 2 3.23 5.68 -1.95
CA ALA A 2 2.04 4.83 -1.91
C ALA A 2 1.86 4.23 -3.31
N THR A 3 1.71 2.91 -3.39
CA THR A 3 1.46 2.16 -4.62
C THR A 3 0.13 1.43 -4.46
N ILE A 4 -0.75 1.59 -5.44
CA ILE A 4 -2.07 0.95 -5.45
C ILE A 4 -2.08 -0.19 -6.47
N ILE A 5 -2.66 -1.32 -6.07
CA ILE A 5 -2.95 -2.45 -6.95
C ILE A 5 -4.47 -2.47 -7.12
N SER A 6 -4.94 -2.42 -8.35
CA SER A 6 -6.35 -2.37 -8.70
C SER A 6 -6.60 -2.92 -10.11
N ASP A 7 -7.82 -3.37 -10.38
CA ASP A 7 -8.20 -3.93 -11.68
C ASP A 7 -8.16 -2.90 -12.83
N THR A 8 -8.34 -1.62 -12.52
CA THR A 8 -8.30 -0.54 -13.51
C THR A 8 -7.26 0.50 -13.14
N SER A 9 -6.55 1.02 -14.15
CA SER A 9 -5.56 2.09 -13.95
C SER A 9 -6.18 3.39 -13.46
N LEU A 10 -7.45 3.66 -13.81
CA LEU A 10 -8.16 4.86 -13.37
C LEU A 10 -8.39 4.85 -11.85
N ALA A 11 -8.82 3.71 -11.31
CA ALA A 11 -8.97 3.54 -9.87
C ALA A 11 -7.60 3.66 -9.17
N GLY A 12 -6.58 2.99 -9.69
CA GLY A 12 -5.22 3.04 -9.14
C GLY A 12 -4.67 4.47 -9.06
N ASP A 13 -4.81 5.25 -10.12
CA ASP A 13 -4.32 6.64 -10.19
C ASP A 13 -5.07 7.55 -9.19
N GLY A 14 -6.41 7.54 -9.22
CA GLY A 14 -7.22 8.36 -8.32
C GLY A 14 -7.05 7.99 -6.84
N LEU A 15 -6.94 6.70 -6.54
CA LEU A 15 -6.73 6.22 -5.17
C LEU A 15 -5.30 6.48 -4.70
N SER A 16 -4.29 6.46 -5.56
CA SER A 16 -2.90 6.74 -5.15
C SER A 16 -2.75 8.13 -4.54
N THR A 17 -3.41 9.13 -5.13
CA THR A 17 -3.40 10.52 -4.64
C THR A 17 -4.11 10.63 -3.30
N SER A 18 -5.32 10.07 -3.19
CA SER A 18 -6.11 10.11 -1.95
C SER A 18 -5.41 9.37 -0.81
N THR A 19 -4.88 8.18 -1.10
CA THR A 19 -4.18 7.32 -0.15
C THR A 19 -2.88 7.98 0.34
N PHE A 20 -2.13 8.62 -0.56
CA PHE A 20 -0.93 9.37 -0.17
C PHE A 20 -1.28 10.56 0.73
N ALA A 21 -2.35 11.31 0.42
CA ALA A 21 -2.80 12.44 1.22
C ALA A 21 -3.29 12.06 2.62
N LEU A 22 -3.96 10.89 2.75
CA LEU A 22 -4.41 10.36 4.04
C LEU A 22 -3.26 9.92 4.96
N GLY A 23 -2.09 9.62 4.39
CA GLY A 23 -0.94 9.09 5.12
C GLY A 23 -1.08 7.59 5.43
N ARG A 24 -0.04 7.02 6.06
CA ARG A 24 0.12 5.56 6.25
C ARG A 24 -1.06 4.90 6.96
N GLU A 25 -1.40 5.37 8.16
CA GLU A 25 -2.40 4.70 9.02
C GLU A 25 -3.80 4.77 8.42
N LYS A 26 -4.28 5.98 8.14
CA LYS A 26 -5.60 6.20 7.54
C LYS A 26 -5.68 5.65 6.12
N GLY A 27 -4.59 5.70 5.37
CA GLY A 27 -4.52 5.13 4.02
C GLY A 27 -4.64 3.61 4.04
N LEU A 28 -3.96 2.91 4.96
CA LEU A 28 -4.12 1.47 5.13
C LEU A 28 -5.53 1.08 5.55
N GLU A 29 -6.12 1.78 6.52
CA GLU A 29 -7.50 1.53 6.95
C GLU A 29 -8.48 1.74 5.80
N PHE A 30 -8.34 2.86 5.07
CA PHE A 30 -9.17 3.18 3.91
C PHE A 30 -9.07 2.11 2.83
N ILE A 31 -7.87 1.72 2.39
CA ILE A 31 -7.73 0.72 1.33
C ILE A 31 -8.23 -0.65 1.78
N ASN A 32 -7.94 -1.08 3.02
CA ASN A 32 -8.45 -2.36 3.54
C ASN A 32 -9.99 -2.41 3.62
N SER A 33 -10.68 -1.26 3.61
CA SER A 33 -12.15 -1.19 3.55
C SER A 33 -12.74 -1.35 2.14
N LEU A 34 -11.90 -1.29 1.11
CA LEU A 34 -12.32 -1.40 -0.29
C LEU A 34 -12.09 -2.82 -0.80
N GLU A 35 -13.08 -3.38 -1.49
CA GLU A 35 -12.92 -4.68 -2.14
C GLU A 35 -12.04 -4.57 -3.39
N ASN A 36 -11.19 -5.58 -3.60
CA ASN A 36 -10.31 -5.71 -4.77
C ASN A 36 -9.31 -4.56 -4.98
N ILE A 37 -9.02 -3.79 -3.92
CA ILE A 37 -7.98 -2.77 -3.93
C ILE A 37 -6.96 -3.11 -2.86
N GLU A 38 -5.69 -3.07 -3.23
CA GLU A 38 -4.58 -3.29 -2.29
C GLU A 38 -3.58 -2.14 -2.38
N ALA A 39 -2.75 -1.97 -1.35
CA ALA A 39 -1.76 -0.93 -1.31
C ALA A 39 -0.45 -1.35 -0.62
N ILE A 40 0.64 -0.76 -1.11
CA ILE A 40 1.98 -0.85 -0.54
C ILE A 40 2.43 0.56 -0.17
N PHE A 41 2.84 0.75 1.06
CA PHE A 41 3.45 2.00 1.52
C PHE A 41 4.92 1.78 1.82
N ILE A 42 5.75 2.76 1.43
CA ILE A 42 7.17 2.81 1.78
C ILE A 42 7.42 4.12 2.52
N THR A 43 7.95 4.04 3.74
CA THR A 43 8.26 5.22 4.57
C THR A 43 9.68 5.72 4.31
N LYS A 44 10.05 6.84 4.93
CA LYS A 44 11.42 7.38 4.88
C LYS A 44 12.41 6.53 5.69
N ASP A 45 11.91 5.70 6.60
CA ASP A 45 12.70 4.81 7.44
C ASP A 45 12.91 3.42 6.79
N ASN A 46 12.67 3.32 5.48
CA ASN A 46 12.69 2.09 4.69
C ASN A 46 11.74 1.00 5.20
N GLU A 47 10.66 1.38 5.88
CA GLU A 47 9.63 0.44 6.29
C GLU A 47 8.61 0.26 5.17
N VAL A 48 8.21 -0.99 4.98
CA VAL A 48 7.18 -1.40 4.01
C VAL A 48 5.95 -1.85 4.78
N TYR A 49 4.81 -1.27 4.45
CA TYR A 49 3.51 -1.65 5.01
C TYR A 49 2.59 -2.12 3.90
N LEU A 50 1.87 -3.20 4.18
CA LEU A 50 0.99 -3.87 3.22
C LEU A 50 -0.44 -3.87 3.72
N THR A 51 -1.38 -3.80 2.79
CA THR A 51 -2.78 -4.18 3.04
C THR A 51 -2.88 -5.69 3.28
N ASN A 52 -3.99 -6.10 3.89
CA ASN A 52 -4.16 -7.47 4.38
C ASN A 52 -4.11 -8.52 3.28
N GLY A 53 -4.64 -8.22 2.08
CA GLY A 53 -4.64 -9.16 0.96
C GLY A 53 -3.26 -9.43 0.37
N LEU A 54 -2.29 -8.53 0.59
CA LEU A 54 -0.92 -8.68 0.08
C LEU A 54 0.03 -9.43 1.02
N LYS A 55 -0.33 -9.65 2.29
CA LYS A 55 0.58 -10.25 3.30
C LYS A 55 1.15 -11.62 2.87
N ASN A 56 0.40 -12.40 2.09
CA ASN A 56 0.82 -13.71 1.58
C ASN A 56 1.31 -13.70 0.13
N ASN A 57 1.32 -12.55 -0.54
CA ASN A 57 1.63 -12.42 -1.97
C ASN A 57 2.64 -11.28 -2.24
N PHE A 58 3.51 -11.00 -1.27
CA PHE A 58 4.55 -9.99 -1.37
C PHE A 58 5.91 -10.61 -1.04
N LYS A 59 6.93 -10.27 -1.82
CA LYS A 59 8.32 -10.68 -1.57
C LYS A 59 9.20 -9.44 -1.50
N LEU A 60 9.78 -9.23 -0.32
CA LEU A 60 10.84 -8.22 -0.18
C LEU A 60 12.13 -8.77 -0.78
N THR A 61 12.75 -8.01 -1.69
CA THR A 61 13.97 -8.43 -2.40
C THR A 61 15.19 -7.60 -2.07
N ASN A 62 15.04 -6.55 -1.25
CA ASN A 62 16.10 -5.64 -0.87
C ASN A 62 16.17 -5.53 0.65
N ASP A 63 17.29 -5.95 1.21
CA ASP A 63 17.50 -6.08 2.65
C ASP A 63 17.66 -4.73 3.37
N ASN A 64 17.78 -3.62 2.63
CA ASN A 64 17.76 -2.27 3.20
C ASN A 64 16.36 -1.84 3.67
N TYR A 65 15.33 -2.61 3.31
CA TYR A 65 13.95 -2.37 3.71
C TYR A 65 13.51 -3.37 4.77
N LYS A 66 12.50 -2.99 5.55
CA LYS A 66 11.90 -3.84 6.58
C LYS A 66 10.40 -3.92 6.35
N LEU A 67 9.87 -5.14 6.23
CA LEU A 67 8.43 -5.36 6.27
C LEU A 67 7.92 -5.18 7.70
N VAL A 68 6.88 -4.35 7.86
CA VAL A 68 6.24 -4.08 9.14
C VAL A 68 4.78 -4.53 9.06
N GLU A 69 4.34 -5.30 10.05
CA GLU A 69 3.03 -5.98 10.07
C GLU A 69 1.85 -5.11 10.50
#